data_AF-A0A3M2EBZ9-F1
#
_entry.id   AF-A0A3M2EBZ9-F1
#
_cell.length_a   1.000
_cell.length_b   1.000
_cell.length_c   1.000
_cell.angle_alpha   90.00
_cell.angle_beta   90.00
_cell.angle_gamma   90.00
#
_symmetry.space_group_name_H-M   'P 1'
#
loop_
_entity.id
_entity.type
_entity.pdbx_description
1 polymer ?
#
loop_
_entity_poly.entity_id
_entity_poly.type
_entity_poly.pdbx_seq_one_letter_code
_entity_poly.pdbx_strand_id
1 'polypeptide(L)'
;MLVSGVYDLAPVAASYVNDLVGITPAQTDALSPLLFPPRHQVPVHLLVGADEPEAFLLQTEALARAWGPLLPGLTVHRAPGRDHFDVLDELADPGSPSFRALMAMAPGGARPD
;
A
#
# COMPACT_ATOMS: atom_id res chain seq x y z
N MET A 1 -3.73 -5.55 4.57
CA MET A 1 -2.73 -5.67 3.48
C MET A 1 -3.08 -4.66 2.40
N LEU A 2 -2.14 -3.80 2.00
CA LEU A 2 -2.27 -2.88 0.87
C LEU A 2 -1.08 -3.12 -0.06
N VAL A 3 -1.32 -3.46 -1.33
CA VAL A 3 -0.30 -3.91 -2.28
C VAL A 3 -0.22 -2.92 -3.43
N SER A 4 0.96 -2.36 -3.67
CA SER A 4 1.29 -1.52 -4.84
C SER A 4 0.21 -0.47 -5.16
N GLY A 5 -0.30 0.17 -4.11
CA GLY A 5 -1.47 1.02 -4.18
C GLY A 5 -1.15 2.46 -4.60
N VAL A 6 -2.18 3.11 -5.15
CA VAL A 6 -2.22 4.56 -5.35
C VAL A 6 -3.10 5.16 -4.25
N TYR A 7 -2.53 6.09 -3.47
CA TYR A 7 -3.18 6.66 -2.29
C TYR A 7 -3.39 8.17 -2.40
N ASP A 8 -2.72 8.83 -3.34
CA ASP A 8 -2.95 10.19 -3.78
C ASP A 8 -3.27 10.20 -5.28
N LEU A 9 -4.44 10.70 -5.64
CA LEU A 9 -4.89 10.78 -7.02
C LEU A 9 -4.38 12.03 -7.75
N ALA A 10 -3.81 13.02 -7.06
CA ALA A 10 -3.36 14.25 -7.70
C ALA A 10 -2.33 13.99 -8.81
N PRO A 11 -1.31 13.11 -8.63
CA PRO A 11 -0.39 12.76 -9.70
C PRO A 11 -1.06 12.01 -10.86
N VAL A 12 -2.09 11.18 -10.58
CA VAL A 12 -2.82 10.43 -11.62
C VAL A 12 -3.64 11.39 -12.47
N ALA A 13 -4.35 12.32 -11.82
CA ALA A 13 -5.16 13.34 -12.49
C ALA A 13 -4.33 14.29 -13.38
N ALA A 14 -3.04 14.47 -13.04
CA ALA A 14 -2.08 15.26 -13.81
C ALA A 14 -1.34 14.46 -14.90
N SER A 15 -1.66 13.17 -15.09
CA SER A 15 -0.99 12.28 -16.04
C SER A 15 -1.87 11.93 -17.24
N TYR A 16 -1.27 11.34 -18.27
CA TYR A 16 -2.00 10.82 -19.45
C TYR A 16 -3.07 9.78 -19.09
N VAL A 17 -2.96 9.12 -17.93
CA VAL A 17 -3.97 8.17 -17.45
C VAL A 17 -5.32 8.87 -17.29
N ASN A 18 -5.32 10.16 -16.95
CA ASN A 18 -6.54 10.91 -16.72
C ASN A 18 -7.40 11.10 -17.98
N ASP A 19 -6.81 11.00 -19.17
CA ASP A 19 -7.54 11.02 -20.45
C ASP A 19 -8.52 9.83 -20.54
N LEU A 20 -8.22 8.73 -19.85
CA LEU A 20 -9.05 7.53 -19.78
C LEU A 20 -9.97 7.52 -18.56
N VAL A 21 -9.47 7.94 -17.38
CA VAL A 21 -10.20 7.75 -16.11
C VAL A 21 -11.05 8.96 -15.69
N GLY A 22 -10.79 10.17 -16.22
CA GLY A 22 -11.64 11.34 -16.01
C GLY A 22 -11.76 11.79 -14.55
N ILE A 23 -10.68 11.73 -13.77
CA ILE A 23 -10.63 12.21 -12.39
C ILE A 23 -10.79 13.73 -12.38
N THR A 24 -11.87 14.17 -11.74
CA THR A 24 -12.15 15.59 -11.48
C THR A 24 -11.37 16.09 -10.26
N PRO A 25 -11.12 17.41 -10.15
CA PRO A 25 -10.48 17.98 -8.95
C PRO A 25 -11.19 17.60 -7.64
N ALA A 26 -12.53 17.59 -7.63
CA ALA A 26 -13.31 17.20 -6.46
C ALA A 26 -13.11 15.72 -6.10
N GLN A 27 -12.91 14.85 -7.09
CA GLN A 27 -12.61 13.43 -6.85
C GLN A 27 -11.19 13.23 -6.33
N THR A 28 -10.21 14.01 -6.77
CA THR A 28 -8.86 13.96 -6.21
C THR A 28 -8.89 14.16 -4.70
N ASP A 29 -9.58 15.20 -4.23
CA ASP A 29 -9.66 15.49 -2.79
C ASP A 29 -10.50 14.46 -2.03
N ALA A 30 -11.62 14.02 -2.61
CA ALA A 30 -12.56 13.12 -1.93
C ALA A 30 -12.10 11.65 -1.90
N LEU A 31 -11.27 11.23 -2.88
CA LEU A 31 -10.95 9.82 -3.12
C LEU A 31 -9.48 9.49 -2.96
N SER A 32 -8.65 10.39 -2.42
CA SER A 32 -7.25 10.10 -2.08
C SER A 32 -7.14 9.61 -0.62
N PRO A 33 -6.93 8.30 -0.35
CA PRO A 33 -6.72 7.80 1.00
C PRO A 33 -5.67 8.57 1.82
N LEU A 34 -4.63 9.09 1.16
CA LEU A 34 -3.55 9.85 1.79
C LEU A 34 -4.06 11.09 2.55
N LEU A 35 -5.19 11.67 2.14
CA LEU A 35 -5.75 12.89 2.72
C LEU A 35 -6.59 12.62 3.97
N PHE A 36 -6.81 11.35 4.34
CA PHE A 36 -7.66 10.98 5.47
C PHE A 36 -6.87 10.19 6.51
N PRO A 37 -7.15 10.40 7.82
CA PRO A 37 -6.61 9.53 8.84
C PRO A 37 -7.25 8.13 8.73
N PRO A 38 -6.55 7.08 9.18
CA PRO A 38 -7.11 5.74 9.22
C PRO A 38 -8.32 5.72 10.15
N ARG A 39 -9.43 5.16 9.66
CA ARG A 39 -10.72 5.14 10.40
C ARG A 39 -10.74 4.17 11.57
N HIS A 40 -9.90 3.13 11.52
CA HIS A 40 -9.83 2.07 12.51
C HIS A 40 -8.38 1.77 12.87
N GLN A 41 -8.16 1.40 14.13
CA GLN A 41 -6.88 0.91 14.64
C GLN A 41 -6.72 -0.57 14.28
N VAL A 42 -6.40 -0.84 13.02
CA VAL A 42 -6.20 -2.20 12.50
C VAL A 42 -4.76 -2.37 12.00
N PRO A 43 -4.20 -3.59 12.05
CA PRO A 43 -2.91 -3.86 11.44
C PRO A 43 -2.92 -3.51 9.95
N VAL A 44 -1.89 -2.80 9.51
CA VAL A 44 -1.68 -2.46 8.09
C VAL A 44 -0.27 -2.91 7.69
N HIS A 45 -0.18 -3.67 6.61
CA HIS A 45 1.07 -3.98 5.94
C HIS A 45 1.00 -3.40 4.55
N LEU A 46 1.92 -2.48 4.24
CA LEU A 46 2.14 -1.95 2.91
C LEU A 46 3.19 -2.82 2.21
N LEU A 47 2.82 -3.41 1.08
CA LEU A 47 3.70 -4.20 0.23
C LEU A 47 3.87 -3.46 -1.10
N VAL A 48 5.11 -3.30 -1.54
CA VAL A 48 5.46 -2.75 -2.86
C VAL A 48 6.68 -3.49 -3.39
N GLY A 49 6.74 -3.78 -4.69
CA GLY A 49 7.92 -4.31 -5.34
C GLY A 49 9.04 -3.27 -5.37
N ALA A 50 10.29 -3.69 -5.15
CA ALA A 50 11.44 -2.80 -5.19
C ALA A 50 11.75 -2.29 -6.61
N ASP A 51 11.34 -3.04 -7.63
CA ASP A 51 11.58 -2.74 -9.05
C ASP A 51 10.34 -2.13 -9.73
N GLU A 52 9.38 -1.66 -8.94
CA GLU A 52 8.21 -0.92 -9.44
C GLU A 52 8.58 0.47 -9.99
N PRO A 53 7.73 1.06 -10.87
CA PRO A 53 7.84 2.47 -11.19
C PRO A 53 7.88 3.32 -9.92
N GLU A 54 8.78 4.31 -9.91
CA GLU A 54 9.03 5.13 -8.71
C GLU A 54 7.78 5.79 -8.14
N ALA A 55 6.77 6.05 -8.98
CA ALA A 55 5.47 6.54 -8.53
C ALA A 55 4.82 5.65 -7.44
N PHE A 56 4.89 4.32 -7.55
CA PHE A 56 4.31 3.41 -6.54
C PHE A 56 5.11 3.39 -5.25
N LEU A 57 6.44 3.52 -5.35
CA LEU A 57 7.32 3.66 -4.18
C LEU A 57 6.98 4.94 -3.41
N LEU A 58 6.85 6.07 -4.12
CA LEU A 58 6.51 7.36 -3.52
C LEU A 58 5.11 7.35 -2.89
N GLN A 59 4.12 6.73 -3.54
CA GLN A 59 2.76 6.55 -3.01
C GLN A 59 2.79 5.76 -1.70
N THR A 60 3.50 4.63 -1.69
CA THR A 60 3.63 3.76 -0.52
C THR A 60 4.29 4.49 0.65
N GLU A 61 5.38 5.20 0.39
CA GLU A 61 6.08 5.97 1.41
C GLU A 61 5.26 7.15 1.93
N ALA A 62 4.52 7.84 1.05
CA ALA A 62 3.66 8.95 1.45
C ALA A 62 2.59 8.47 2.45
N LEU A 63 1.92 7.35 2.14
CA LEU A 63 0.95 6.76 3.06
C LEU A 63 1.61 6.29 4.36
N ALA A 64 2.76 5.63 4.28
CA ALA A 64 3.51 5.20 5.47
C ALA A 64 3.86 6.37 6.39
N ARG A 65 4.29 7.51 5.83
CA ARG A 65 4.60 8.73 6.59
C ARG A 65 3.35 9.35 7.22
N ALA A 66 2.24 9.40 6.49
CA ALA A 66 1.00 10.00 6.97
C ALA A 66 0.33 9.14 8.06
N TRP A 67 0.31 7.81 7.87
CA TRP A 67 -0.41 6.88 8.75
C TRP A 67 0.46 6.26 9.83
N GLY A 68 1.77 6.17 9.65
CA GLY A 68 2.69 5.54 10.62
C GLY A 68 2.55 6.07 12.05
N PRO A 69 2.48 7.40 12.27
CA PRO A 69 2.24 7.96 13.61
C PRO A 69 0.85 7.63 14.20
N LEU A 70 -0.12 7.29 13.34
CA LEU A 70 -1.51 7.03 13.72
C LEU A 70 -1.81 5.53 13.86
N LEU A 71 -0.96 4.67 13.31
CA LEU A 71 -1.09 3.21 13.33
C LEU A 71 0.25 2.58 13.75
N PRO A 72 0.47 2.35 15.06
CA PRO A 72 1.71 1.76 15.56
C PRO A 72 2.03 0.37 14.99
N GLY A 73 1.01 -0.36 14.50
CA GLY A 73 1.15 -1.66 13.83
C GLY A 73 1.36 -1.57 12.32
N LEU A 74 1.55 -0.38 11.74
CA LEU A 74 1.82 -0.22 10.32
C LEU A 74 3.23 -0.71 10.02
N THR A 75 3.33 -1.60 9.04
CA THR A 75 4.61 -2.13 8.52
C THR A 75 4.70 -1.87 7.03
N VAL A 76 5.93 -1.76 6.53
CA VAL A 76 6.22 -1.55 5.10
C VAL A 76 7.23 -2.59 4.66
N HIS A 77 6.96 -3.28 3.56
CA HIS A 77 7.88 -4.19 2.91
C HIS A 77 8.08 -3.77 1.45
N ARG A 78 9.33 -3.46 1.09
CA ARG A 78 9.80 -3.29 -0.29
C ARG A 78 10.40 -4.63 -0.74
N ALA A 79 9.68 -5.39 -1.55
CA ALA A 79 10.06 -6.74 -1.95
C ALA A 79 11.17 -6.73 -3.02
N PRO A 80 12.39 -7.19 -2.72
CA PRO A 80 13.50 -7.17 -3.67
C PRO A 80 13.24 -8.09 -4.88
N GLY A 81 13.61 -7.64 -6.08
CA GLY A 81 13.45 -8.44 -7.30
C GLY A 81 12.01 -8.61 -7.76
N ARG A 82 11.08 -7.82 -7.20
CA ARG A 82 9.66 -7.82 -7.55
C ARG A 82 9.26 -6.51 -8.20
N ASP A 83 8.46 -6.63 -9.24
CA ASP A 83 7.79 -5.54 -9.93
C ASP A 83 6.27 -5.54 -9.64
N HIS A 84 5.54 -4.67 -10.32
CA HIS A 84 4.11 -4.46 -10.07
C HIS A 84 3.25 -5.69 -10.38
N PHE A 85 3.70 -6.55 -11.29
CA PHE A 85 2.94 -7.72 -11.75
C PHE A 85 3.20 -8.95 -10.88
N ASP A 86 4.43 -9.14 -10.41
CA ASP A 86 4.84 -10.34 -9.68
C ASP A 86 4.95 -10.14 -8.15
N VAL A 87 4.77 -8.91 -7.64
CA VAL A 87 4.75 -8.62 -6.19
C VAL A 87 3.75 -9.48 -5.40
N LEU A 88 2.68 -9.95 -6.04
CA LEU A 88 1.71 -10.84 -5.41
C LEU A 88 2.26 -12.24 -5.08
N ASP A 89 3.35 -12.66 -5.72
CA ASP A 89 4.03 -13.91 -5.38
C ASP A 89 4.57 -13.91 -3.95
N GLU A 90 4.85 -12.74 -3.39
CA GLU A 90 5.18 -12.61 -1.96
C GLU A 90 4.04 -13.13 -1.08
N LEU A 91 2.79 -13.07 -1.52
CA LEU A 91 1.65 -13.58 -0.77
C LEU A 91 1.43 -15.08 -0.95
N ALA A 92 2.15 -15.72 -1.87
CA ALA A 92 2.07 -17.15 -2.14
C ALA A 92 3.25 -17.93 -1.53
N ASP A 93 4.39 -17.28 -1.26
CA ASP A 93 5.57 -17.90 -0.66
C ASP A 93 5.52 -17.86 0.88
N PRO A 94 5.40 -19.02 1.59
CA PRO A 94 5.44 -19.07 3.05
C PRO A 94 6.72 -18.52 3.68
N GLY A 95 7.82 -18.49 2.92
CA GLY A 95 9.11 -17.94 3.31
C GLY A 95 9.19 -16.41 3.26
N SER A 96 8.23 -15.74 2.63
CA SER A 96 8.29 -14.30 2.44
C SER A 96 7.90 -13.50 3.70
N PRO A 97 8.42 -12.27 3.88
CA PRO A 97 7.97 -11.38 4.94
C PRO A 97 6.48 -11.04 4.84
N SER A 98 5.95 -10.85 3.63
CA SER A 98 4.57 -10.42 3.43
C SER A 98 3.55 -11.53 3.61
N PHE A 99 3.89 -12.79 3.31
CA PHE A 99 3.08 -13.95 3.66
C PHE A 99 2.92 -14.06 5.18
N ARG A 100 4.02 -13.96 5.93
CA ARG A 100 3.97 -13.98 7.40
C ARG A 100 3.12 -12.84 7.95
N ALA A 101 3.27 -11.63 7.41
CA ALA A 101 2.43 -10.49 7.79
C ALA A 101 0.95 -10.77 7.50
N LEU A 102 0.64 -11.35 6.33
CA LEU A 102 -0.73 -11.73 5.95
C LEU A 102 -1.33 -12.73 6.95
N MET A 103 -0.60 -13.79 7.29
CA MET A 103 -1.05 -14.81 8.23
C MET A 103 -1.25 -14.25 9.65
N ALA A 104 -0.41 -13.31 10.09
CA ALA A 104 -0.57 -12.64 11.38
C ALA A 104 -1.81 -11.72 11.44
N MET A 105 -2.32 -11.28 10.28
CA MET A 105 -3.55 -10.47 10.18
C MET A 105 -4.83 -11.33 10.15
N ALA A 106 -4.73 -12.64 9.87
CA ALA A 106 -5.90 -13.50 9.81
C ALA A 106 -6.52 -13.71 11.20
N PRO A 107 -7.87 -13.71 11.31
CA PRO A 107 -8.54 -13.97 12.59
C PRO A 107 -8.17 -15.38 13.09
N GLY A 108 -7.55 -15.45 14.28
CA GLY A 108 -7.04 -16.70 14.88
C GLY A 108 -5.53 -16.92 14.75
N GLY A 109 -4.77 -16.00 14.14
CA GLY A 109 -3.32 -16.08 14.07
C GLY A 109 -2.67 -16.05 15.46
N ALA A 110 -2.09 -17.19 15.86
CA ALA A 110 -1.34 -17.32 17.10
C ALA A 110 -0.21 -16.28 17.11
N ARG A 111 -0.11 -15.53 18.21
CA ARG A 111 1.08 -14.74 18.51
C ARG A 111 2.21 -15.75 18.77
N PRO A 112 3.33 -15.75 18.03
CA PRO A 112 4.41 -16.67 18.30
C PRO A 112 4.97 -16.36 19.70
N ASP A 113 5.04 -17.43 20.48
CA ASP A 113 5.63 -17.57 21.81
C ASP A 113 7.15 -17.34 21.83
#